data_AF-A0A316BZQ8-F1
#
_entry.id   AF-A0A316BZQ8-F1
#
_cell.length_a   1.000
_cell.length_b   1.000
_cell.length_c   1.000
_cell.angle_alpha   90.00
_cell.angle_beta   90.00
_cell.angle_gamma   90.00
#
_symmetry.space_group_name_H-M   'P 1'
#
loop_
_entity.id
_entity.type
_entity.pdbx_description
1 polymer ?
#
loop_
_entity_poly.entity_id
_entity_poly.type
_entity_poly.pdbx_seq_one_letter_code
_entity_poly.pdbx_strand_id
1 'polypeptide(L)' 'MAKRDPRIDAVAASDLASAATLASLIGTLASKGLLSDQEVRDLYENALLLLETHQGTEPEMRHVFEAAREVIEAQLRP' A
#
# COMPACT_ATOMS: atom_id res chain seq x y z
N MET A 1 -26.80 -10.75 -10.46
CA MET A 1 -25.37 -10.65 -10.09
C MET A 1 -24.70 -9.78 -11.14
N ALA A 2 -24.15 -8.62 -10.78
CA ALA A 2 -23.47 -7.75 -11.75
C ALA A 2 -22.26 -8.50 -12.33
N LYS A 3 -22.08 -8.44 -13.66
CA LYS A 3 -20.99 -9.11 -14.38
C LYS A 3 -19.68 -8.40 -13.98
N ARG A 4 -18.74 -9.12 -13.36
CA ARG A 4 -17.40 -8.58 -13.03
C ARG A 4 -16.72 -8.07 -14.30
N ASP A 5 -16.16 -6.87 -14.24
CA ASP A 5 -15.37 -6.31 -15.33
C ASP A 5 -13.95 -6.91 -15.24
N PRO A 6 -13.50 -7.72 -16.21
CA PRO A 6 -12.20 -8.38 -16.16
C PRO A 6 -11.02 -7.39 -16.10
N ARG A 7 -11.21 -6.12 -16.50
CA ARG A 7 -10.18 -5.08 -16.35
C ARG A 7 -10.01 -4.66 -14.90
N ILE A 8 -11.12 -4.55 -14.16
CA ILE A 8 -11.11 -4.26 -12.72
C ILE A 8 -10.44 -5.42 -11.98
N ASP A 9 -10.76 -6.66 -12.34
CA ASP A 9 -10.15 -7.84 -11.74
C ASP A 9 -8.64 -7.91 -12.00
N ALA A 10 -8.19 -7.55 -13.21
CA ALA A 10 -6.76 -7.53 -13.57
C ALA A 10 -5.98 -6.45 -12.79
N VAL A 11 -6.54 -5.25 -12.65
CA VAL A 11 -5.93 -4.17 -11.84
C VAL A 11 -5.88 -4.57 -10.37
N ALA A 12 -6.98 -5.05 -9.80
CA ALA A 12 -7.02 -5.51 -8.41
C ALA A 12 -6.05 -6.68 -8.14
N ALA A 13 -5.91 -7.61 -9.09
CA ALA A 13 -4.93 -8.70 -9.00
C ALA A 13 -3.49 -8.19 -9.05
N SER A 14 -3.20 -7.21 -9.93
CA SER A 14 -1.90 -6.56 -10.03
C SER A 14 -1.54 -5.81 -8.75
N ASP A 15 -2.49 -5.07 -8.18
CA ASP A 15 -2.31 -4.32 -6.94
C ASP A 15 -2.06 -5.27 -5.76
N LEU A 16 -2.88 -6.32 -5.63
CA LEU A 16 -2.71 -7.32 -4.58
C LEU A 16 -1.37 -8.07 -4.71
N ALA A 17 -0.96 -8.45 -5.92
CA ALA A 17 0.32 -9.11 -6.15
C ALA A 17 1.50 -8.20 -5.79
N SER A 18 1.42 -6.91 -6.14
CA SER A 18 2.44 -5.91 -5.83
C SER A 18 2.54 -5.67 -4.32
N ALA A 19 1.40 -5.48 -3.64
CA ALA A 19 1.33 -5.30 -2.20
C ALA A 19 1.86 -6.52 -1.43
N ALA A 20 1.46 -7.73 -1.83
CA ALA A 20 1.94 -8.96 -1.23
C ALA A 20 3.46 -9.14 -1.40
N THR A 21 3.99 -8.80 -2.59
CA THR A 21 5.42 -8.88 -2.87
C THR A 21 6.22 -7.89 -2.03
N LEU A 22 5.75 -6.64 -1.92
CA LEU A 22 6.38 -5.61 -1.08
C LEU A 22 6.35 -5.99 0.40
N ALA A 23 5.22 -6.45 0.91
CA ALA A 23 5.10 -6.91 2.30
C ALA A 23 6.05 -8.08 2.60
N SER A 24 6.13 -9.07 1.70
CA SER A 24 7.07 -10.19 1.81
C SER A 24 8.52 -9.73 1.78
N LEU A 25 8.86 -8.72 0.95
CA LEU A 25 10.20 -8.17 0.87
C LEU A 25 10.58 -7.46 2.17
N ILE A 26 9.72 -6.57 2.68
CA ILE A 26 9.93 -5.85 3.94
C ILE A 26 10.13 -6.84 5.09
N GLY A 27 9.25 -7.84 5.21
CA GLY A 27 9.36 -8.90 6.22
C GLY A 27 10.67 -9.71 6.08
N THR A 28 11.10 -9.99 4.85
CA THR A 28 12.37 -10.69 4.60
C THR A 28 13.57 -9.84 5.03
N LEU A 29 13.57 -8.54 4.72
CA LEU A 29 14.65 -7.62 5.12
C LEU A 29 14.71 -7.46 6.64
N ALA A 30 13.56 -7.30 7.30
CA ALA A 30 13.46 -7.24 8.75
C ALA A 30 13.98 -8.54 9.41
N SER A 31 13.55 -9.71 8.92
CA SER A 31 14.01 -11.01 9.45
C SER A 31 15.52 -11.24 9.31
N LYS A 32 16.16 -10.57 8.35
CA LYS A 32 17.61 -10.59 8.12
C LYS A 32 18.36 -9.54 8.93
N GLY A 33 17.66 -8.73 9.73
CA GLY A 33 18.22 -7.61 10.49
C GLY A 33 18.72 -6.46 9.62
N LEU A 34 18.25 -6.38 8.36
CA LEU A 34 18.60 -5.30 7.43
C LEU A 34 17.70 -4.07 7.59
N LEU A 35 16.56 -4.24 8.28
CA LEU A 35 15.69 -3.17 8.74
C LEU A 35 15.35 -3.43 10.20
N SER A 36 15.50 -2.41 11.03
CA SER A 36 14.95 -2.34 12.37
C SER A 36 13.44 -2.08 12.32
N ASP A 37 12.74 -2.37 13.41
CA ASP A 37 11.30 -2.09 13.53
C ASP A 37 10.98 -0.61 13.30
N GLN A 38 11.89 0.30 13.70
CA GLN A 38 11.74 1.72 13.44
C GLN A 38 11.87 2.04 11.94
N GLU A 39 12.84 1.45 11.24
CA GLU A 39 12.99 1.66 9.79
C GLU A 39 11.81 1.09 9.00
N VAL A 40 11.23 -0.03 9.46
CA VAL A 40 9.98 -0.58 8.88
C VAL A 40 8.82 0.40 9.10
N ARG A 41 8.70 0.98 10.30
CA ARG A 41 7.68 1.97 10.61
C ARG A 41 7.84 3.24 9.77
N ASP A 42 9.06 3.77 9.70
CA ASP A 42 9.40 4.97 8.91
C ASP A 42 9.06 4.77 7.42
N LEU A 43 9.23 3.56 6.90
CA LEU A 43 8.87 3.24 5.51
C LEU A 43 7.36 3.42 5.27
N TYR A 44 6.51 2.92 6.17
CA TYR A 44 5.06 3.07 6.05
C TYR A 44 4.62 4.53 6.28
N GLU A 45 5.24 5.25 7.22
CA GLU A 45 4.96 6.67 7.46
C GLU A 45 5.34 7.54 6.24
N ASN A 46 6.49 7.28 5.61
CA ASN A 46 6.88 7.95 4.36
C ASN A 46 5.93 7.65 3.20
N ALA A 47 5.40 6.43 3.12
CA ALA A 47 4.40 6.07 2.11
C ALA A 47 3.09 6.85 2.29
N LEU A 48 2.64 7.05 3.53
CA LEU A 48 1.47 7.89 3.84
C LEU A 48 1.69 9.35 3.42
N LEU A 49 2.84 9.93 3.77
CA LEU A 49 3.20 11.30 3.39
C LEU A 49 3.18 11.49 1.87
N LEU A 50 3.67 10.49 1.13
CA LEU A 50 3.68 10.52 -0.33
C LEU A 50 2.25 10.49 -0.89
N LEU A 51 1.35 9.66 -0.34
CA LEU A 51 -0.07 9.65 -0.73
C LEU A 51 -0.74 11.00 -0.47
N GLU A 52 -0.53 11.60 0.71
CA GLU A 52 -1.10 12.90 1.05
C GLU A 52 -0.65 14.00 0.09
N THR A 53 0.63 13.96 -0.32
CA THR A 53 1.20 14.93 -1.25
C THR A 53 0.58 14.82 -2.66
N HIS A 54 0.27 13.60 -3.12
CA HIS A 54 -0.28 13.35 -4.46
C HIS A 54 -1.81 13.42 -4.50
N GLN A 55 -2.50 13.24 -3.37
CA GLN A 55 -3.95 13.35 -3.30
C GLN A 55 -4.46 14.75 -3.72
N GLY A 56 -3.65 15.79 -3.49
CA GLY A 56 -3.97 17.16 -3.89
C GLY A 56 -3.88 17.43 -5.40
N THR A 57 -3.24 16.55 -6.17
CA THR A 57 -2.98 16.76 -7.60
C THR A 57 -3.97 16.04 -8.52
N GLU A 58 -4.68 15.02 -8.02
CA GLU A 58 -5.58 14.18 -8.83
C GLU A 58 -6.94 13.95 -8.12
N PRO A 59 -7.86 14.94 -8.15
CA PRO A 59 -9.14 14.86 -7.43
C PRO A 59 -10.02 13.67 -7.84
N GLU A 60 -10.00 13.27 -9.10
CA GLU A 60 -10.72 12.10 -9.63
C GLU A 60 -10.27 10.77 -8.99
N MET A 61 -9.03 10.70 -8.51
CA MET A 61 -8.44 9.51 -7.91
C MET A 61 -8.56 9.48 -6.38
N ARG A 62 -9.27 10.42 -5.76
CA ARG A 62 -9.40 10.54 -4.29
C ARG A 62 -9.77 9.24 -3.59
N HIS A 63 -10.71 8.48 -4.15
CA HIS A 63 -11.15 7.19 -3.61
C HIS A 63 -10.05 6.11 -3.60
N VAL A 64 -9.11 6.16 -4.56
CA VAL A 64 -7.95 5.28 -4.63
C VAL A 64 -6.93 5.66 -3.55
N PHE A 65 -6.68 6.96 -3.36
CA PHE A 65 -5.81 7.46 -2.28
C PHE A 65 -6.35 7.09 -0.90
N GLU A 66 -7.65 7.24 -0.66
CA GLU A 66 -8.30 6.85 0.60
C GLU A 66 -8.15 5.34 0.85
N ALA A 67 -8.41 4.50 -0.15
CA ALA A 67 -8.25 3.05 -0.02
C ALA A 67 -6.78 2.64 0.24
N ALA A 68 -5.81 3.27 -0.43
CA ALA A 68 -4.40 3.02 -0.19
C ALA A 68 -3.97 3.43 1.23
N ARG A 69 -4.52 4.54 1.75
CA ARG A 69 -4.26 5.02 3.11
C ARG A 69 -4.70 4.02 4.16
N GLU A 70 -5.93 3.50 4.04
CA GLU A 70 -6.48 2.51 4.98
C GLU A 70 -5.62 1.23 5.05
N VAL A 71 -5.11 0.76 3.91
CA VAL A 71 -4.25 -0.42 3.83
C VAL A 71 -2.92 -0.19 4.54
N ILE A 72 -2.30 0.98 4.36
CA ILE A 72 -1.02 1.32 4.99
C ILE A 72 -1.20 1.53 6.50
N GLU A 73 -2.24 2.27 6.90
CA GLU A 73 -2.56 2.48 8.32
C GLU A 73 -2.78 1.15 9.06
N ALA A 74 -3.36 0.14 8.40
CA ALA A 74 -3.53 -1.18 9.00
C ALA A 74 -2.21 -1.89 9.34
N GLN A 75 -1.12 -1.61 8.61
CA GLN A 75 0.21 -2.16 8.90
C GLN A 75 0.90 -1.48 10.09
N LEU A 76 0.47 -0.25 10.42
CA LEU A 76 1.01 0.54 11.54
C LEU A 76 0.27 0.32 12.86
N ARG A 77 -0.84 -0.42 12.85
CA ARG A 77 -1.60 -0.73 14.08
C ARG A 77 -0.81 -1.74 14.93
N PRO A 78 -0.80 -1.56 16.28
CA PRO A 78 -0.11 -2.46 17.20
C PRO A 78 -0.71 -3.87 17.24
#